data_AF-A0A7C7L0J0-F1
#
_entry.id   AF-A0A7C7L0J0-F1
#
_cell.length_a   1.000
_cell.length_b   1.000
_cell.length_c   1.000
_cell.angle_alpha   90.00
_cell.angle_beta   90.00
_cell.angle_gamma   90.00
#
_symmetry.space_group_name_H-M   'P 1'
#
loop_
_entity.id
_entity.type
_entity.pdbx_description
1 polymer ?
#
loop_
_entity_poly.entity_id
_entity_poly.type
_entity_poly.pdbx_seq_one_letter_code
_entity_poly.pdbx_strand_id
1 'polypeptide(L)'
;FTAITIAHACERFWTGATPINEVLVSGGGRRNRTLMRMLHERMPFVTVRTTDELGLDGDAKEAIAFAVLAHLTLAGITGNIPKVTGASHPVVLGKLVPPRLNV
;
A
#
# COMPACT_ATOMS: atom_id res chain seq x y z
N PHE A 1 14.73 10.25 -11.52
CA PHE A 1 13.50 9.74 -12.15
C PHE A 1 12.49 9.27 -11.11
N THR A 2 12.78 8.23 -10.30
CA THR A 2 11.82 7.63 -9.34
C THR A 2 11.10 8.62 -8.40
N ALA A 3 11.83 9.47 -7.69
CA ALA A 3 11.19 10.44 -6.78
C ALA A 3 10.28 11.44 -7.52
N ILE A 4 10.68 11.85 -8.73
CA ILE A 4 9.93 12.80 -9.56
C ILE A 4 8.61 12.15 -10.00
N THR A 5 8.65 10.90 -10.46
CA THR A 5 7.44 10.21 -10.91
C THR A 5 6.48 9.90 -9.76
N ILE A 6 7.00 9.60 -8.57
CA ILE A 6 6.17 9.41 -7.35
C ILE A 6 5.47 10.72 -6.99
N ALA A 7 6.22 11.82 -6.82
CA ALA A 7 5.65 13.12 -6.44
C ALA A 7 4.61 13.59 -7.48
N HIS A 8 4.94 13.50 -8.77
CA HIS A 8 4.01 13.85 -9.85
C HIS A 8 2.76 12.96 -9.86
N ALA A 9 2.87 11.66 -9.55
CA ALA A 9 1.70 10.79 -9.45
C ALA A 9 0.81 11.15 -8.25
N CYS A 10 1.42 11.48 -7.10
CA CYS A 10 0.70 11.98 -5.93
C CYS A 10 -0.08 13.25 -6.26
N GLU A 11 0.52 14.21 -6.97
CA GLU A 11 -0.18 15.44 -7.39
C GLU A 11 -1.27 15.17 -8.43
N ARG A 12 -0.96 14.36 -9.45
CA ARG A 12 -1.83 14.16 -10.62
C ARG A 12 -3.06 13.30 -10.33
N PHE A 13 -2.92 12.26 -9.51
CA PHE A 13 -3.97 11.25 -9.32
C PHE A 13 -4.70 11.38 -7.98
N TRP A 14 -4.26 12.28 -7.11
CA TRP A 14 -4.99 12.56 -5.90
C TRP A 14 -6.33 13.25 -6.21
N THR A 15 -7.41 12.66 -5.73
CA THR A 15 -8.79 13.15 -5.94
C THR A 15 -9.49 13.47 -4.62
N GLY A 16 -8.74 13.55 -3.52
CA GLY A 16 -9.27 13.91 -2.21
C GLY A 16 -9.65 15.39 -2.15
N ALA A 17 -10.62 15.72 -1.29
CA ALA A 17 -11.08 17.10 -1.11
C ALA A 17 -10.02 18.02 -0.46
N THR A 18 -9.04 17.44 0.22
CA THR A 18 -7.92 18.16 0.86
C THR A 18 -6.59 17.76 0.23
N PRO A 19 -5.54 18.59 0.30
CA PRO A 19 -4.20 18.19 -0.12
C PRO A 19 -3.69 16.95 0.62
N ILE A 20 -2.75 16.23 0.02
CA ILE A 20 -2.04 15.14 0.71
C ILE A 20 -1.23 15.75 1.86
N ASN A 21 -1.48 15.31 3.09
CA ASN A 21 -0.73 15.76 4.26
C ASN A 21 0.44 14.83 4.60
N GLU A 22 0.35 13.55 4.23
CA GLU A 22 1.33 12.54 4.61
C GLU A 22 1.49 11.46 3.54
N VAL A 23 2.73 10.99 3.38
CA VAL A 23 3.10 9.81 2.60
C VAL A 23 3.87 8.86 3.50
N LEU A 24 3.35 7.63 3.61
CA LEU A 24 3.97 6.53 4.35
C LEU A 24 4.71 5.61 3.38
N VAL A 25 6.04 5.55 3.51
CA VAL A 25 6.92 4.76 2.63
C VAL A 25 7.20 3.40 3.25
N SER A 26 6.95 2.34 2.50
CA SER A 26 7.23 0.94 2.86
C SER A 26 8.16 0.27 1.84
N GLY A 27 8.49 -1.00 2.04
CA GLY A 27 9.35 -1.79 1.15
C GLY A 27 10.80 -1.30 1.13
N GLY A 28 11.64 -1.92 0.29
CA GLY A 28 13.09 -1.64 0.29
C GLY A 28 13.48 -0.18 0.01
N GLY A 29 12.62 0.57 -0.71
CA GLY A 29 12.85 1.97 -1.06
C GLY A 29 12.99 2.89 0.16
N ARG A 30 12.32 2.56 1.28
CA ARG A 30 12.40 3.32 2.54
C ARG A 30 13.82 3.42 3.11
N ARG A 31 14.67 2.42 2.83
CA ARG A 31 16.09 2.38 3.27
C ARG A 31 17.02 3.17 2.36
N ASN A 32 16.56 3.58 1.17
CA ASN A 32 17.38 4.35 0.24
C ASN A 32 17.38 5.83 0.65
N ARG A 33 18.43 6.25 1.36
CA ARG A 33 18.59 7.62 1.85
C ARG A 33 18.50 8.68 0.75
N THR A 34 19.03 8.40 -0.43
CA THR A 34 18.97 9.33 -1.57
C THR A 34 17.54 9.48 -2.08
N LEU A 35 16.80 8.38 -2.24
CA LEU A 35 15.40 8.41 -2.64
C LEU A 35 14.55 9.16 -1.60
N MET A 36 14.72 8.84 -0.32
CA MET A 36 13.98 9.49 0.76
C MET A 36 14.25 11.00 0.79
N ARG A 37 15.52 11.43 0.68
CA ARG A 37 15.87 12.86 0.58
C ARG A 37 15.17 13.52 -0.62
N MET A 38 15.24 12.90 -1.80
CA MET A 38 14.61 13.45 -3.00
C MET A 38 13.08 13.54 -2.91
N LEU A 39 12.44 12.62 -2.19
CA LEU A 39 11.00 12.69 -1.92
C LEU A 39 10.66 13.87 -1.00
N HIS A 40 11.44 14.08 0.06
CA HIS A 40 11.27 15.26 0.94
C HIS A 40 11.45 16.58 0.18
N GLU A 41 12.48 16.68 -0.66
CA GLU A 41 12.73 17.88 -1.48
C GLU A 41 11.60 18.13 -2.50
N ARG A 42 10.99 17.08 -3.04
CA ARG A 42 9.93 17.19 -4.04
C ARG A 42 8.54 17.41 -3.45
N MET A 43 8.32 17.03 -2.20
CA MET A 43 7.04 17.13 -1.53
C MET A 43 7.19 17.96 -0.23
N PRO A 44 7.64 19.23 -0.31
CA PRO A 44 8.08 20.00 0.87
C PRO A 44 6.95 20.31 1.86
N PHE A 45 5.69 20.19 1.44
CA PHE A 45 4.50 20.43 2.27
C PHE A 45 3.82 19.13 2.74
N VAL A 46 4.42 17.97 2.44
CA VAL A 46 3.90 16.65 2.80
C VAL A 46 4.85 15.99 3.78
N THR A 47 4.31 15.45 4.87
CA THR A 47 5.11 14.63 5.80
C THR A 47 5.45 13.31 5.12
N VAL A 48 6.71 13.12 4.73
CA VAL A 48 7.20 11.86 4.18
C VAL A 48 7.88 11.07 5.30
N ARG A 49 7.25 9.98 5.75
CA ARG A 49 7.81 9.11 6.78
C ARG A 49 7.70 7.64 6.41
N THR A 50 8.41 6.79 7.11
CA THR A 50 8.36 5.34 6.88
C THR A 50 7.22 4.69 7.65
N THR A 51 6.76 3.52 7.21
CA THR A 51 5.80 2.72 8.01
C THR A 51 6.42 2.20 9.30
N ASP A 52 7.75 2.03 9.35
CA ASP A 52 8.46 1.55 10.54
C ASP A 52 8.33 2.53 11.71
N GLU A 53 8.31 3.84 11.42
CA GLU A 53 8.05 4.90 12.40
C GLU A 53 6.66 4.80 13.05
N LEU A 54 5.75 4.03 12.45
CA LEU A 54 4.41 3.74 12.97
C LEU A 54 4.29 2.33 13.55
N GLY A 55 5.40 1.62 13.73
CA GLY A 55 5.42 0.25 14.25
C GLY A 55 4.99 -0.81 13.23
N LEU A 56 4.84 -0.45 11.95
CA LEU A 56 4.58 -1.40 10.87
C LEU A 56 5.84 -1.62 10.05
N ASP A 57 6.49 -2.76 10.26
CA ASP A 57 7.68 -3.15 9.49
C ASP A 57 7.38 -3.05 7.99
N GLY A 58 8.12 -2.15 7.33
CA GLY A 58 7.95 -1.86 5.92
C GLY A 58 8.23 -3.07 5.01
N ASP A 59 9.01 -4.05 5.46
CA ASP A 59 9.26 -5.30 4.72
C ASP A 59 8.14 -6.32 4.93
N ALA A 60 7.53 -6.34 6.12
CA ALA A 60 6.44 -7.26 6.45
C ALA A 60 5.09 -6.81 5.87
N LYS A 61 4.92 -5.52 5.54
CA LYS A 61 3.65 -4.92 5.11
C LYS A 61 2.91 -5.73 4.04
N GLU A 62 3.62 -6.21 3.01
CA GLU A 62 3.01 -6.97 1.91
C GLU A 62 2.56 -8.37 2.37
N ALA A 63 3.35 -9.05 3.20
CA ALA A 63 2.95 -10.33 3.80
C ALA A 63 1.72 -10.18 4.70
N ILE A 64 1.67 -9.11 5.51
CA ILE A 64 0.51 -8.75 6.33
C ILE A 64 -0.71 -8.48 5.45
N ALA A 65 -0.55 -7.77 4.32
CA ALA A 65 -1.65 -7.53 3.39
C ALA A 65 -2.25 -8.85 2.85
N PHE A 66 -1.43 -9.85 2.54
CA PHE A 66 -1.94 -11.18 2.17
C PHE A 66 -2.65 -11.89 3.31
N ALA A 67 -2.15 -11.79 4.55
CA ALA A 67 -2.84 -12.34 5.72
C ALA A 67 -4.22 -11.69 5.93
N VAL A 68 -4.32 -10.37 5.76
CA VAL A 68 -5.60 -9.64 5.78
C VAL A 68 -6.51 -10.13 4.66
N LEU A 69 -6.01 -10.24 3.43
CA LEU A 69 -6.80 -10.77 2.32
C LEU A 69 -7.33 -12.18 2.59
N ALA A 70 -6.51 -13.07 3.16
CA ALA A 70 -6.95 -14.41 3.55
C ALA A 70 -8.04 -14.38 4.63
N HIS A 71 -7.92 -13.51 5.63
CA HIS A 71 -8.97 -13.29 6.63
C HIS A 71 -10.29 -12.81 5.98
N LEU A 72 -10.23 -11.86 5.04
CA LEU A 72 -11.40 -11.38 4.31
C LEU A 72 -12.03 -12.51 3.48
N THR A 73 -11.23 -13.35 2.82
CA THR A 73 -11.72 -14.53 2.09
C THR A 73 -12.48 -15.49 3.02
N LEU A 74 -11.91 -15.81 4.17
CA LEU A 74 -12.52 -16.72 5.16
C LEU A 74 -13.83 -16.15 5.73
N ALA A 75 -13.89 -14.83 5.91
CA ALA A 75 -15.09 -14.13 6.38
C ALA A 75 -16.13 -13.87 5.27
N GLY A 76 -15.85 -14.21 4.00
CA GLY A 76 -16.71 -13.89 2.87
C GLY A 76 -16.81 -12.39 2.56
N ILE A 77 -15.86 -11.59 3.03
CA ILE A 77 -15.81 -10.14 2.83
C ILE A 77 -15.01 -9.82 1.56
N THR A 78 -15.50 -8.87 0.76
CA THR A 78 -14.82 -8.45 -0.47
C THR A 78 -13.49 -7.78 -0.17
N GLY A 79 -12.42 -8.20 -0.86
CA GLY A 79 -11.05 -7.73 -0.59
C GLY A 79 -10.52 -6.70 -1.60
N ASN A 80 -11.17 -6.55 -2.77
CA ASN A 80 -10.76 -5.56 -3.76
C ASN A 80 -11.47 -4.22 -3.55
N ILE A 81 -10.85 -3.16 -4.07
CA ILE A 81 -11.45 -1.84 -4.19
C ILE A 81 -11.61 -1.57 -5.69
N PRO A 82 -12.82 -1.64 -6.27
CA PRO A 82 -13.04 -1.45 -7.70
C PRO A 82 -12.45 -0.15 -8.27
N LYS A 83 -12.50 0.95 -7.51
CA LYS A 83 -11.90 2.24 -7.89
C LYS A 83 -10.38 2.16 -8.06
N VAL A 84 -9.70 1.21 -7.41
CA VAL A 84 -8.26 0.96 -7.53
C VAL A 84 -7.96 -0.06 -8.63
N THR A 85 -8.73 -1.13 -8.74
CA THR A 85 -8.43 -2.26 -9.64
C THR A 85 -9.06 -2.15 -11.02
N GLY A 86 -10.06 -1.28 -11.21
CA GLY A 86 -10.87 -1.21 -12.43
C GLY A 86 -11.90 -2.35 -12.58
N ALA A 87 -12.17 -3.11 -11.52
CA ALA A 87 -13.18 -4.18 -11.55
C ALA A 87 -14.60 -3.59 -11.69
N SER A 88 -15.52 -4.31 -12.33
CA SER A 88 -16.92 -3.87 -12.49
C SER A 88 -17.71 -3.85 -11.17
N HIS A 89 -17.34 -4.69 -10.21
CA HIS A 89 -17.95 -4.76 -8.89
C HIS A 89 -16.97 -5.32 -7.84
N PRO A 90 -17.26 -5.14 -6.53
CA PRO A 90 -16.51 -5.81 -5.46
C PRO A 90 -16.63 -7.33 -5.56
N VAL A 91 -15.58 -8.05 -5.15
CA VAL A 91 -15.51 -9.52 -5.15
C VAL A 91 -14.71 -10.01 -3.94
N VAL A 92 -15.06 -11.20 -3.46
CA VAL A 92 -14.22 -11.96 -2.53
C VAL A 92 -12.99 -12.43 -3.31
N LEU A 93 -11.80 -12.10 -2.82
CA LEU A 93 -10.54 -12.47 -3.46
C LEU A 93 -10.05 -13.83 -2.94
N GLY A 94 -9.19 -14.49 -3.72
CA GLY A 94 -8.50 -15.71 -3.31
C GLY A 94 -9.29 -17.01 -3.52
N LYS A 95 -8.67 -18.13 -3.12
CA LYS A 95 -9.24 -19.48 -3.18
C LYS A 95 -8.84 -20.24 -1.93
N LEU A 96 -9.80 -20.88 -1.26
CA LEU A 96 -9.53 -21.76 -0.14
C LEU A 96 -9.02 -23.11 -0.67
N VAL A 97 -7.82 -23.48 -0.22
CA VAL A 97 -7.22 -24.80 -0.50
C VAL A 97 -7.08 -25.50 0.85
N PRO A 98 -8.03 -26.38 1.22
CA PRO A 98 -7.95 -27.12 2.47
C PRO A 98 -6.65 -27.94 2.54
N PRO A 99 -6.08 -28.13 3.74
CA PRO A 99 -4.96 -29.02 3.90
C PRO A 99 -5.37 -30.45 3.50
N ARG A 100 -4.41 -31.25 3.03
CA ARG A 100 -4.63 -32.69 2.93
C ARG A 100 -4.71 -33.24 4.35
N LEU A 101 -5.90 -33.63 4.75
CA LEU A 101 -6.09 -34.44 5.95
C LEU A 101 -5.72 -35.87 5.57
N ASN A 102 -4.64 -36.40 6.16
CA ASN A 102 -4.36 -37.82 6.10
C ASN A 102 -5.37 -38.51 7.03
N VAL A 103 -6.52 -38.90 6.48
CA VAL A 103 -7.44 -39.87 7.08
C VAL A 103 -6.98 -41.28 6.77
#